data_AF-A0A7S2MQN4-F1
#
_entry.id   AF-A0A7S2MQN4-F1
#
_cell.length_a   1.000
_cell.length_b   1.000
_cell.length_c   1.000
_cell.angle_alpha   90.00
_cell.angle_beta   90.00
_cell.angle_gamma   90.00
#
_symmetry.space_group_name_H-M   'P 1'
#
loop_
_entity.id
_entity.type
_entity.pdbx_description
1 polymer ?
#
loop_
_entity_poly.entity_id
_entity_poly.type
_entity_poly.pdbx_seq_one_letter_code
_entity_poly.pdbx_strand_id
1 'polypeptide(L)'
;MARRFGWGHIEVMSDTTYYHPQDPNEVVAGLTEGGLSVHWESFAAGSMRVLKTKAASLVAQKRRQVLLLGNENFARRIVCACLVAGISPGMTWITSGPKRRGWLQEDDAGITAIDARCSGAALSGYMQGTLNIRATGVAAPELEDAPLHCLEGHTPRSFLDAVDQRLASMNSSAQQEAYGTLDRYDGIAGLAADGMCVFAYAFRALQDLGYAAQDMQSMSETVYQQTTTFIRDRLSFMGVSGNVTFSGNDKPGDLGLWQYLGTSNLEVGIQHANGTTSLELHGGPSDRAWRPHPPQPPGAQIPVEAIAAAVLGGMVVVACIA
;
A
#
# COMPACT_ATOMS: atom_id res chain seq x y z
N MET A 1 -12.17 -4.14 8.81
CA MET A 1 -12.74 -3.30 7.73
C MET A 1 -13.76 -4.06 6.88
N ALA A 2 -13.42 -5.17 6.21
CA ALA A 2 -14.36 -5.93 5.37
C ALA A 2 -15.68 -6.30 6.08
N ARG A 3 -15.61 -6.82 7.31
CA ARG A 3 -16.79 -7.11 8.15
C ARG A 3 -17.67 -5.88 8.42
N ARG A 4 -17.06 -4.70 8.62
CA ARG A 4 -17.78 -3.43 8.89
C ARG A 4 -18.65 -3.02 7.70
N PHE A 5 -18.18 -3.29 6.49
CA PHE A 5 -18.91 -2.96 5.25
C PHE A 5 -19.65 -4.16 4.64
N GLY A 6 -19.73 -5.29 5.36
CA GLY A 6 -20.42 -6.49 4.87
C GLY A 6 -19.82 -7.09 3.60
N TRP A 7 -18.51 -6.94 3.39
CA TRP A 7 -17.85 -7.52 2.22
C TRP A 7 -17.69 -9.03 2.39
N GLY A 8 -18.24 -9.80 1.44
CA GLY A 8 -18.06 -11.25 1.37
C GLY A 8 -17.00 -11.69 0.35
N HIS A 9 -16.48 -10.76 -0.46
CA HIS A 9 -15.52 -11.05 -1.53
C HIS A 9 -14.49 -9.94 -1.67
N ILE A 10 -13.29 -10.30 -2.12
CA ILE A 10 -12.25 -9.38 -2.55
C ILE A 10 -11.48 -9.93 -3.75
N GLU A 11 -11.23 -9.07 -4.73
CA GLU A 11 -10.30 -9.36 -5.83
C GLU A 11 -8.88 -8.94 -5.42
N VAL A 12 -7.89 -9.77 -5.65
CA VAL A 12 -6.48 -9.46 -5.41
C VAL A 12 -5.75 -9.46 -6.76
N MET A 13 -5.04 -8.38 -7.05
CA MET A 13 -4.21 -8.25 -8.24
C MET A 13 -2.78 -7.97 -7.82
N SER A 14 -1.83 -8.77 -8.28
CA SER A 14 -0.40 -8.56 -8.00
C SER A 14 0.42 -8.29 -9.25
N ASP A 15 1.47 -7.48 -9.10
CA ASP A 15 2.49 -7.26 -10.13
C ASP A 15 3.58 -8.34 -10.03
N THR A 16 3.82 -9.12 -11.08
CA THR A 16 4.88 -10.15 -11.07
C THR A 16 6.29 -9.57 -11.11
N THR A 17 6.44 -8.29 -11.45
CA THR A 17 7.74 -7.60 -11.55
C THR A 17 8.10 -6.84 -10.27
N TYR A 18 7.15 -6.70 -9.35
CA TYR A 18 7.37 -6.05 -8.07
C TYR A 18 7.81 -7.07 -7.03
N TYR A 19 8.89 -6.76 -6.31
CA TYR A 19 9.23 -7.50 -5.11
C TYR A 19 8.18 -7.21 -4.04
N HIS A 20 7.38 -8.21 -3.70
CA HIS A 20 6.44 -8.10 -2.59
C HIS A 20 7.17 -8.49 -1.31
N PRO A 21 7.26 -7.61 -0.30
CA PRO A 21 7.81 -7.99 1.02
C PRO A 21 6.99 -9.09 1.70
N GLN A 22 5.72 -9.23 1.31
CA GLN A 22 4.81 -10.29 1.73
C GLN A 22 4.46 -11.13 0.51
N ASP A 23 4.56 -12.45 0.60
CA ASP A 23 4.13 -13.32 -0.49
C ASP A 23 2.63 -13.09 -0.77
N PRO A 24 2.22 -12.78 -2.01
CA PRO A 24 0.80 -12.68 -2.36
C PRO A 24 -0.03 -13.89 -1.91
N ASN A 25 0.54 -15.09 -1.85
CA ASN A 25 -0.12 -16.29 -1.34
C ASN A 25 -0.48 -16.17 0.15
N GLU A 26 0.41 -15.61 0.97
CA GLU A 26 0.15 -15.39 2.40
C GLU A 26 -0.97 -14.35 2.60
N VAL A 27 -0.99 -13.30 1.77
CA VAL A 27 -2.06 -12.30 1.79
C VAL A 27 -3.41 -12.96 1.43
N VAL A 28 -3.44 -13.79 0.39
CA VAL A 28 -4.66 -14.52 -0.02
C VAL A 28 -5.13 -15.48 1.07
N ALA A 29 -4.20 -16.22 1.68
CA ALA A 29 -4.51 -17.13 2.79
C ALA A 29 -5.11 -16.36 3.98
N GLY A 30 -4.46 -15.28 4.42
CA GLY A 30 -4.94 -14.48 5.55
C GLY A 30 -6.30 -13.82 5.29
N LEU A 31 -6.57 -13.36 4.07
CA LEU A 31 -7.89 -12.83 3.69
C LEU A 31 -8.97 -13.93 3.70
N THR A 32 -8.62 -15.13 3.23
CA THR A 32 -9.52 -16.30 3.21
C THR A 32 -9.84 -16.77 4.62
N GLU A 33 -8.84 -16.90 5.48
CA GLU A 33 -8.99 -17.20 6.92
C GLU A 33 -9.83 -16.12 7.63
N GLY A 34 -9.72 -14.87 7.18
CA GLY A 34 -10.55 -13.76 7.62
C GLY A 34 -12.03 -13.87 7.26
N GLY A 35 -12.41 -14.84 6.41
CA GLY A 35 -13.78 -15.14 5.99
C GLY A 35 -14.16 -14.53 4.63
N LEU A 36 -13.20 -14.08 3.82
CA LEU A 36 -13.48 -13.54 2.49
C LEU A 36 -13.36 -14.62 1.41
N SER A 37 -14.25 -14.56 0.42
CA SER A 37 -14.00 -15.21 -0.87
C SER A 37 -12.95 -14.40 -1.64
N VAL A 38 -11.80 -14.99 -1.90
CA VAL A 38 -10.68 -14.30 -2.57
C VAL A 38 -10.51 -14.87 -3.97
N HIS A 39 -10.47 -14.00 -4.98
CA HIS A 39 -9.97 -14.34 -6.31
C HIS A 39 -8.66 -13.58 -6.53
N TRP A 40 -7.60 -14.30 -6.89
CA TRP A 40 -6.27 -13.72 -7.08
C TRP A 40 -5.76 -13.97 -8.50
N GLU A 41 -5.18 -12.92 -9.10
CA GLU A 41 -4.48 -13.00 -10.37
C GLU A 41 -3.21 -12.14 -10.33
N SER A 42 -2.18 -12.59 -11.02
CA SER A 42 -0.91 -11.86 -11.15
C SER A 42 -0.70 -11.40 -12.58
N PHE A 43 -0.09 -10.24 -12.75
CA PHE A 43 0.09 -9.59 -14.05
C PHE A 43 1.54 -9.18 -14.25
N ALA A 44 2.09 -9.52 -15.42
CA ALA A 44 3.36 -8.97 -15.85
C ALA A 44 3.22 -7.51 -16.27
N ALA A 45 4.24 -6.72 -15.99
CA ALA A 45 4.30 -5.33 -16.44
C ALA A 45 4.18 -5.25 -17.98
N GLY A 46 3.27 -4.41 -18.48
CA GLY A 46 3.33 -3.93 -19.86
C GLY A 46 2.11 -4.13 -20.74
N SER A 47 1.25 -5.12 -20.49
CA SER A 47 0.13 -5.38 -21.42
C SER A 47 -1.16 -4.65 -21.04
N MET A 48 -1.32 -3.41 -21.52
CA MET A 48 -2.55 -2.64 -21.35
C MET A 48 -3.79 -3.37 -21.91
N ARG A 49 -3.62 -4.22 -22.94
CA ARG A 49 -4.70 -5.08 -23.45
C ARG A 49 -5.20 -6.06 -22.38
N VAL A 50 -4.28 -6.76 -21.70
CA VAL A 50 -4.63 -7.72 -20.63
C VAL A 50 -5.32 -6.99 -19.48
N LEU A 51 -4.79 -5.84 -19.07
CA LEU A 51 -5.40 -5.04 -18.00
C LEU A 51 -6.81 -4.55 -18.36
N LYS A 52 -7.08 -4.18 -19.62
CA LYS A 52 -8.42 -3.83 -20.08
C LYS A 52 -9.37 -5.02 -20.05
N THR A 53 -8.93 -6.20 -20.48
CA THR A 53 -9.74 -7.43 -20.40
C THR A 53 -10.07 -7.76 -18.94
N LYS A 54 -9.09 -7.66 -18.03
CA LYS A 54 -9.31 -7.85 -16.61
C LYS A 54 -10.29 -6.82 -16.05
N ALA A 55 -10.12 -5.56 -16.40
CA ALA A 55 -11.01 -4.49 -15.97
C ALA A 55 -12.47 -4.79 -16.38
N ALA A 56 -12.70 -5.21 -17.64
CA ALA A 56 -14.01 -5.61 -18.12
C ALA A 56 -14.59 -6.81 -17.33
N SER A 57 -13.75 -7.79 -16.96
CA SER A 57 -14.21 -8.95 -16.19
C SER A 57 -14.65 -8.56 -14.78
N LEU A 58 -14.01 -7.58 -14.13
CA LEU A 58 -14.44 -7.07 -12.82
C LEU A 58 -15.87 -6.57 -12.86
N VAL A 59 -16.22 -5.80 -13.91
CA VAL A 59 -17.57 -5.28 -14.10
C VAL A 59 -18.57 -6.41 -14.34
N ALA A 60 -18.25 -7.31 -15.27
CA ALA A 60 -19.12 -8.44 -15.61
C ALA A 60 -19.44 -9.31 -14.38
N GLN A 61 -18.44 -9.55 -13.53
CA GLN A 61 -18.56 -10.34 -12.31
C GLN A 61 -19.02 -9.52 -11.09
N LYS A 62 -19.32 -8.23 -11.25
CA LYS A 62 -19.70 -7.31 -10.17
C LYS A 62 -18.68 -7.27 -9.02
N ARG A 63 -17.39 -7.48 -9.31
CA ARG A 63 -16.30 -7.33 -8.33
C ARG A 63 -16.02 -5.85 -8.12
N ARG A 64 -16.09 -5.38 -6.87
CA ARG A 64 -15.90 -3.95 -6.55
C ARG A 64 -14.82 -3.68 -5.52
N GLN A 65 -14.47 -4.67 -4.71
CA GLN A 65 -13.38 -4.57 -3.75
C GLN A 65 -12.13 -5.15 -4.41
N VAL A 66 -11.12 -4.30 -4.65
CA VAL A 66 -9.89 -4.72 -5.34
C VAL A 66 -8.68 -4.31 -4.53
N LEU A 67 -7.90 -5.30 -4.08
CA LEU A 67 -6.60 -5.14 -3.48
C LEU A 67 -5.51 -5.21 -4.55
N LEU A 68 -4.72 -4.13 -4.65
CA LEU A 68 -3.58 -4.01 -5.54
C LEU A 68 -2.30 -4.22 -4.73
N LEU A 69 -1.61 -5.33 -5.02
CA LEU A 69 -0.28 -5.63 -4.51
C LEU A 69 0.74 -5.21 -5.58
N GLY A 70 1.47 -4.12 -5.35
CA GLY A 70 2.44 -3.61 -6.30
C GLY A 70 2.85 -2.16 -6.04
N ASN A 71 3.70 -1.64 -6.92
CA ASN A 71 4.12 -0.24 -6.88
C ASN A 71 3.04 0.72 -7.40
N GLU A 72 3.32 2.01 -7.31
CA GLU A 72 2.47 3.09 -7.80
C GLU A 72 2.18 2.98 -9.30
N ASN A 73 3.16 2.58 -10.10
CA ASN A 73 3.02 2.46 -11.55
C ASN A 73 2.02 1.36 -11.92
N PHE A 74 2.08 0.20 -11.26
CA PHE A 74 1.12 -0.88 -11.42
C PHE A 74 -0.31 -0.43 -11.09
N ALA A 75 -0.49 0.22 -9.95
CA ALA A 75 -1.80 0.73 -9.56
C ALA A 75 -2.35 1.77 -10.56
N ARG A 76 -1.53 2.73 -10.99
CA ARG A 76 -1.89 3.70 -12.03
C ARG A 76 -2.30 3.02 -13.33
N ARG A 77 -1.60 1.96 -13.77
CA ARG A 77 -1.92 1.21 -14.99
C ARG A 77 -3.27 0.49 -14.91
N ILE A 78 -3.57 -0.18 -13.80
CA ILE A 78 -4.85 -0.88 -13.62
C ILE A 78 -6.02 0.12 -13.63
N VAL A 79 -5.87 1.23 -12.90
CA VAL A 79 -6.89 2.27 -12.84
C VAL A 79 -7.08 2.95 -14.19
N CYS A 80 -5.97 3.22 -14.90
CA CYS A 80 -6.01 3.69 -16.28
C CYS A 80 -6.75 2.71 -17.21
N ALA A 81 -6.48 1.41 -17.10
CA ALA A 81 -7.18 0.40 -17.87
C ALA A 81 -8.69 0.40 -17.60
N CYS A 82 -9.10 0.58 -16.35
CA CYS A 82 -10.51 0.69 -15.96
C CYS A 82 -11.17 1.95 -16.54
N LEU A 83 -10.48 3.09 -16.44
CA LEU A 83 -10.93 4.35 -16.99
C LEU A 83 -11.12 4.25 -18.51
N VAL A 84 -10.14 3.69 -19.22
CA VAL A 84 -10.18 3.53 -20.67
C VAL A 84 -11.26 2.53 -21.11
N ALA A 85 -11.49 1.48 -20.32
CA ALA A 85 -12.57 0.52 -20.56
C ALA A 85 -13.97 1.09 -20.27
N GLY A 86 -14.08 2.36 -19.86
CA GLY A 86 -15.38 3.00 -19.61
C GLY A 86 -16.10 2.44 -18.39
N ILE A 87 -15.36 1.81 -17.47
CA ILE A 87 -15.93 1.32 -16.21
C ILE A 87 -16.49 2.54 -15.46
N SER A 88 -17.57 2.34 -14.72
CA SER A 88 -18.10 3.42 -13.89
C SER A 88 -17.29 3.53 -12.59
N PRO A 89 -17.00 4.75 -12.10
CA PRO A 89 -16.45 4.92 -10.76
C PRO A 89 -17.37 4.26 -9.71
N GLY A 90 -16.80 3.72 -8.64
CA GLY A 90 -17.53 2.91 -7.65
C GLY A 90 -16.82 1.62 -7.24
N MET A 91 -15.59 1.42 -7.72
CA MET A 91 -14.65 0.44 -7.20
C MET A 91 -14.07 0.95 -5.88
N THR A 92 -13.99 0.09 -4.87
CA THR A 92 -13.20 0.32 -3.67
C THR A 92 -11.80 -0.25 -3.91
N TRP A 93 -10.86 0.66 -4.20
CA TRP A 93 -9.45 0.31 -4.32
C TRP A 93 -8.81 0.20 -2.95
N ILE A 94 -7.98 -0.83 -2.80
CA ILE A 94 -7.11 -1.02 -1.64
C ILE A 94 -5.71 -1.18 -2.18
N THR A 95 -4.75 -0.47 -1.60
CA THR A 95 -3.34 -0.54 -1.97
C THR A 95 -2.52 -0.87 -0.74
N SER A 96 -1.38 -1.52 -0.92
CA SER A 96 -0.44 -1.81 0.16
C SER A 96 0.87 -1.04 0.00
N GLY A 97 1.54 -0.81 1.13
CA GLY A 97 2.88 -0.25 1.21
C GLY A 97 2.92 1.28 1.13
N PRO A 98 4.11 1.84 1.43
CA PRO A 98 4.32 3.28 1.38
C PRO A 98 4.09 3.80 -0.03
N LYS A 99 3.53 5.01 -0.11
CA LYS A 99 3.33 5.75 -1.35
C LYS A 99 3.95 7.13 -1.20
N ARG A 100 4.47 7.64 -2.30
CA ARG A 100 4.96 8.99 -2.47
C ARG A 100 3.80 9.96 -2.29
N ARG A 101 4.05 11.09 -1.62
CA ARG A 101 3.06 12.16 -1.53
C ARG A 101 2.67 12.60 -2.94
N GLY A 102 1.37 12.79 -3.19
CA GLY A 102 0.89 13.23 -4.50
C GLY A 102 0.94 12.19 -5.64
N TRP A 103 1.28 10.93 -5.36
CA TRP A 103 1.44 9.90 -6.40
C TRP A 103 0.19 9.62 -7.25
N LEU A 104 -1.00 10.12 -6.92
CA LEU A 104 -2.17 10.01 -7.81
C LEU A 104 -2.48 11.30 -8.55
N GLN A 105 -1.97 12.43 -8.09
CA GLN A 105 -2.34 13.75 -8.54
C GLN A 105 -1.46 14.22 -9.69
N GLU A 106 -0.22 13.75 -9.72
CA GLU A 106 0.76 14.10 -10.73
C GLU A 106 0.59 13.27 -12.00
N ASP A 107 0.76 13.95 -13.14
CA ASP A 107 0.85 13.30 -14.43
C ASP A 107 2.12 12.46 -14.53
N ASP A 108 2.00 11.33 -15.21
CA ASP A 108 3.09 10.41 -15.46
C ASP A 108 3.22 10.23 -16.97
N ALA A 109 4.38 10.61 -17.53
CA ALA A 109 4.63 10.53 -18.95
C ALA A 109 4.51 9.09 -19.48
N GLY A 110 4.91 8.10 -18.68
CA GLY A 110 4.79 6.68 -19.03
C GLY A 110 3.34 6.20 -19.03
N ILE A 111 2.48 6.71 -18.14
CA ILE A 111 1.06 6.36 -18.10
C ILE A 111 0.27 7.10 -19.18
N THR A 112 0.51 8.39 -19.37
CA THR A 112 -0.16 9.20 -20.40
C THR A 112 0.27 8.81 -21.82
N ALA A 113 1.48 8.29 -22.00
CA ALA A 113 1.89 7.66 -23.25
C ALA A 113 1.11 6.37 -23.57
N ILE A 114 0.59 5.66 -22.56
CA ILE A 114 -0.27 4.49 -22.78
C ILE A 114 -1.66 4.93 -23.25
N ASP A 115 -2.24 5.95 -22.60
CA ASP A 115 -3.48 6.60 -23.03
C ASP A 115 -3.55 8.02 -22.45
N ALA A 116 -3.71 9.03 -23.30
CA ALA A 116 -3.68 10.44 -22.91
C ALA A 116 -4.81 10.82 -21.92
N ARG A 117 -5.86 10.01 -21.81
CA ARG A 117 -6.94 10.22 -20.81
C ARG A 117 -6.51 9.90 -19.39
N CYS A 118 -5.41 9.17 -19.19
CA CYS A 118 -4.92 8.74 -17.89
C CYS A 118 -4.03 9.79 -17.22
N SER A 119 -4.52 11.02 -17.11
CA SER A 119 -3.88 12.08 -16.34
C SER A 119 -4.01 11.85 -14.84
N GLY A 120 -3.14 12.45 -14.03
CA GLY A 120 -3.21 12.40 -12.57
C GLY A 120 -4.56 12.92 -12.06
N ALA A 121 -5.10 13.98 -12.65
CA ALA A 121 -6.44 14.47 -12.33
C ALA A 121 -7.54 13.41 -12.59
N ALA A 122 -7.46 12.68 -13.70
CA ALA A 122 -8.44 11.65 -14.04
C ALA A 122 -8.31 10.42 -13.12
N LEU A 123 -7.09 9.93 -12.88
CA LEU A 123 -6.81 8.78 -12.02
C LEU A 123 -7.17 9.07 -10.56
N SER A 124 -6.77 10.23 -10.02
CA SER A 124 -7.13 10.65 -8.67
C SER A 124 -8.64 10.80 -8.47
N GLY A 125 -9.38 11.26 -9.49
CA GLY A 125 -10.84 11.27 -9.47
C GLY A 125 -11.44 9.86 -9.41
N TYR A 126 -10.81 8.91 -10.09
CA TYR A 126 -11.22 7.50 -10.13
C TYR A 126 -10.88 6.72 -8.86
N MET A 127 -9.91 7.21 -8.10
CA MET A 127 -9.40 6.61 -6.86
C MET A 127 -9.89 7.31 -5.60
N GLN A 128 -10.87 8.20 -5.68
CA GLN A 128 -11.50 8.78 -4.49
C GLN A 128 -12.04 7.69 -3.56
N GLY A 129 -11.71 7.79 -2.28
CA GLY A 129 -12.06 6.80 -1.25
C GLY A 129 -11.16 5.56 -1.21
N THR A 130 -10.07 5.52 -1.99
CA THR A 130 -9.07 4.42 -1.94
C THR A 130 -8.54 4.25 -0.53
N LEU A 131 -8.36 3.01 -0.12
CA LEU A 131 -7.71 2.65 1.12
C LEU A 131 -6.24 2.30 0.86
N ASN A 132 -5.34 2.77 1.72
CA ASN A 132 -3.92 2.40 1.70
C ASN A 132 -3.54 1.81 3.06
N ILE A 133 -2.93 0.63 3.03
CA ILE A 133 -2.47 -0.10 4.22
C ILE A 133 -0.94 -0.06 4.20
N ARG A 134 -0.33 0.51 5.23
CA ARG A 134 1.14 0.62 5.34
C ARG A 134 1.57 0.73 6.80
N ALA A 135 2.85 0.48 7.06
CA ALA A 135 3.43 0.84 8.35
C ALA A 135 3.32 2.36 8.56
N THR A 136 3.03 2.80 9.79
CA THR A 136 2.97 4.24 10.11
C THR A 136 4.34 4.89 9.93
N GLY A 137 5.41 4.19 10.33
CA GLY A 137 6.79 4.66 10.22
C GLY A 137 7.07 5.93 11.05
N VAL A 138 6.17 6.24 11.97
CA VAL A 138 6.23 7.37 12.90
C VAL A 138 5.79 6.89 14.28
N ALA A 139 6.29 7.54 15.33
CA ALA A 139 5.87 7.25 16.69
C ALA A 139 4.36 7.47 16.87
N ALA A 140 3.74 6.71 17.77
CA ALA A 140 2.37 6.95 18.19
C ALA A 140 2.22 8.38 18.76
N PRO A 141 1.02 9.01 18.69
CA PRO A 141 0.81 10.38 19.15
C PRO A 141 1.30 10.66 20.57
N GLU A 142 1.14 9.71 21.49
CA GLU A 142 1.61 9.82 22.87
C GLU A 142 3.14 9.80 23.03
N LEU A 143 3.88 9.37 22.01
CA LEU A 143 5.34 9.28 21.99
C LEU A 143 6.00 10.33 21.08
N GLU A 144 5.23 11.14 20.36
CA GLU A 144 5.78 12.03 19.32
C GLU A 144 6.68 13.16 19.86
N ASP A 145 6.53 13.46 21.15
CA ASP A 145 7.33 14.42 21.91
C ASP A 145 8.32 13.75 22.89
N ALA A 146 8.44 12.42 22.85
CA ALA A 146 9.43 11.71 23.66
C ALA A 146 10.87 12.05 23.19
N PRO A 147 11.83 12.20 24.11
CA PRO A 147 13.22 12.44 23.73
C PRO A 147 13.80 11.21 23.00
N LEU A 148 14.47 11.45 21.88
CA LEU A 148 15.14 10.40 21.11
C LEU A 148 16.48 10.03 21.77
N HIS A 149 16.77 8.73 21.83
CA HIS A 149 18.01 8.25 22.47
C HIS A 149 19.27 8.44 21.59
N CYS A 150 19.11 8.36 20.27
CA CYS A 150 20.22 8.37 19.31
C CYS A 150 20.37 9.72 18.58
N LEU A 151 19.30 10.53 18.57
CA LEU A 151 19.23 11.81 17.89
C LEU A 151 19.01 12.89 18.96
N GLU A 152 20.06 13.15 19.74
CA GLU A 152 20.01 14.05 20.89
C GLU A 152 19.44 15.43 20.53
N GLY A 153 18.64 15.99 21.44
CA GLY A 153 17.98 17.28 21.23
C GLY A 153 16.73 17.24 20.34
N HIS A 154 16.37 16.07 19.80
CA HIS A 154 15.16 15.88 19.01
C HIS A 154 14.14 14.96 19.69
N THR A 155 12.88 15.22 19.36
CA THR A 155 11.73 14.31 19.47
C THR A 155 11.40 13.73 18.09
N PRO A 156 10.61 12.64 17.98
CA PRO A 156 10.09 12.16 16.69
C PRO A 156 9.51 13.28 15.82
N ARG A 157 8.66 14.14 16.39
CA ARG A 157 8.04 15.26 15.67
C ARG A 157 9.08 16.25 15.15
N SER A 158 9.91 16.79 16.04
CA SER A 158 10.90 17.82 15.67
C SER A 158 11.95 17.31 14.67
N PHE A 159 12.30 16.02 14.71
CA PHE A 159 13.21 15.42 13.73
C PHE A 159 12.58 15.34 12.35
N LEU A 160 11.33 14.86 12.25
CA LEU A 160 10.62 14.77 10.98
C LEU A 160 10.37 16.16 10.38
N ASP A 161 10.08 17.17 11.21
CA ASP A 161 9.98 18.57 10.79
C ASP A 161 11.31 19.08 10.21
N ALA A 162 12.44 18.76 10.87
CA ALA A 162 13.77 19.14 10.38
C ALA A 162 14.12 18.45 9.04
N VAL A 163 13.73 17.19 8.87
CA VAL A 163 13.87 16.47 7.59
C VAL A 163 13.05 17.15 6.50
N ASP A 164 11.79 17.50 6.78
CA ASP A 164 10.92 18.20 5.81
C ASP A 164 11.49 19.56 5.41
N GLN A 165 11.98 20.35 6.38
CA GLN A 165 12.65 21.63 6.10
C GLN A 165 13.89 21.44 5.23
N ARG A 166 14.68 20.39 5.49
CA ARG A 166 15.88 20.09 4.71
C ARG A 166 15.52 19.72 3.27
N LEU A 167 14.56 18.83 3.07
CA LEU A 167 14.12 18.42 1.73
C LEU A 167 13.53 19.60 0.94
N ALA A 168 12.72 20.44 1.59
CA ALA A 168 12.18 21.66 0.99
C ALA A 168 13.30 22.61 0.54
N SER A 169 14.36 22.77 1.35
CA SER A 169 15.52 23.61 0.98
C SER A 169 16.27 23.06 -0.25
N MET A 170 16.38 21.74 -0.38
CA MET A 170 17.10 21.09 -1.48
C MET A 170 16.34 21.19 -2.81
N ASN A 171 15.00 21.13 -2.76
CA ASN A 171 14.12 21.30 -3.93
C ASN A 171 14.16 22.70 -4.55
N SER A 172 14.86 23.67 -3.95
CA SER A 172 15.07 25.01 -4.49
C SER A 172 16.45 25.25 -5.10
N SER A 173 17.28 24.20 -5.20
CA SER A 173 18.71 24.30 -5.53
C SER A 173 19.11 23.49 -6.76
N ALA A 174 20.31 23.74 -7.30
CA ALA A 174 20.94 22.94 -8.35
C ALA A 174 21.05 21.43 -8.00
N GLN A 175 20.87 21.06 -6.73
CA GLN A 175 20.82 19.66 -6.30
C GLN A 175 19.59 18.92 -6.82
N GLN A 176 18.52 19.62 -7.21
CA GLN A 176 17.35 19.02 -7.86
C GLN A 176 17.69 18.44 -9.24
N GLU A 177 18.65 19.03 -9.98
CA GLU A 177 19.15 18.44 -11.23
C GLU A 177 20.02 17.19 -10.97
N ALA A 178 20.71 17.12 -9.83
CA ALA A 178 21.59 16.01 -9.48
C ALA A 178 20.86 14.79 -8.88
N TYR A 179 19.76 15.03 -8.15
CA TYR A 179 19.05 13.99 -7.39
C TYR A 179 17.56 13.83 -7.77
N GLY A 180 17.04 14.66 -8.69
CA GLY A 180 15.62 14.71 -9.03
C GLY A 180 14.78 15.38 -7.94
N THR A 181 13.45 15.34 -8.09
CA THR A 181 12.53 15.69 -7.00
C THR A 181 12.68 14.68 -5.87
N LEU A 182 13.12 15.16 -4.70
CA LEU A 182 13.20 14.34 -3.49
C LEU A 182 11.81 14.24 -2.87
N ASP A 183 10.96 13.43 -3.49
CA ASP A 183 9.61 13.25 -3.01
C ASP A 183 9.59 12.27 -1.83
N ARG A 184 8.99 12.73 -0.72
CA ARG A 184 8.91 11.95 0.50
C ARG A 184 7.90 10.82 0.34
N TYR A 185 8.36 9.60 0.62
CA TYR A 185 7.49 8.51 1.02
C TYR A 185 7.14 8.70 2.50
N ASP A 186 5.85 8.77 2.81
CA ASP A 186 5.40 8.90 4.19
C ASP A 186 5.89 7.69 5.02
N GLY A 187 6.32 7.94 6.26
CA GLY A 187 6.78 6.91 7.19
C GLY A 187 8.21 6.36 6.95
N ILE A 188 8.79 6.53 5.75
CA ILE A 188 10.12 5.97 5.47
C ILE A 188 11.24 6.70 6.20
N ALA A 189 11.14 8.03 6.35
CA ALA A 189 12.19 8.83 6.98
C ALA A 189 12.47 8.42 8.44
N GLY A 190 11.42 8.14 9.22
CA GLY A 190 11.57 7.69 10.61
C GLY A 190 12.22 6.31 10.70
N LEU A 191 11.80 5.37 9.84
CA LEU A 191 12.40 4.04 9.76
C LEU A 191 13.88 4.09 9.33
N ALA A 192 14.23 4.96 8.39
CA ALA A 192 15.60 5.14 7.94
C ALA A 192 16.50 5.71 9.06
N ALA A 193 16.00 6.72 9.78
CA ALA A 193 16.70 7.29 10.93
C ALA A 193 16.94 6.24 12.02
N ASP A 194 15.92 5.43 12.34
CA ASP A 194 16.04 4.36 13.31
C ASP A 194 17.02 3.27 12.85
N GLY A 195 17.02 2.92 11.56
CA GLY A 195 17.98 1.97 10.99
C GLY A 195 19.43 2.42 11.17
N MET A 196 19.71 3.72 10.99
CA MET A 196 21.04 4.27 11.28
C MET A 196 21.41 4.15 12.76
N CYS A 197 20.45 4.40 13.65
CA CYS A 197 20.63 4.25 15.09
C CYS A 197 20.89 2.81 15.51
N VAL A 198 20.23 1.83 14.87
CA VAL A 198 20.48 0.40 15.11
C VAL A 198 21.95 0.06 14.88
N PHE A 199 22.53 0.50 13.75
CA PHE A 199 23.94 0.27 13.46
C PHE A 199 24.86 1.02 14.43
N ALA A 200 24.54 2.28 14.77
CA ALA A 200 25.32 3.06 15.74
C ALA A 200 25.39 2.37 17.11
N TYR A 201 24.26 1.88 17.62
CA TYR A 201 24.24 1.13 18.88
C TYR A 201 24.94 -0.21 18.78
N ALA A 202 24.83 -0.92 17.65
CA ALA A 202 25.55 -2.16 17.44
C ALA A 202 27.07 -1.96 17.46
N PHE A 203 27.59 -0.91 16.80
CA PHE A 203 29.01 -0.59 16.85
C PHE A 203 29.47 -0.19 18.25
N ARG A 204 28.64 0.56 18.99
CA ARG A 204 28.92 0.88 20.40
C ARG A 204 29.02 -0.40 21.25
N ALA A 205 28.09 -1.34 21.06
CA ALA A 205 28.13 -2.62 21.79
C ALA A 205 29.38 -3.45 21.49
N LEU A 206 29.87 -3.44 20.24
CA LEU A 206 31.13 -4.09 19.88
C LEU A 206 32.35 -3.40 20.53
N GLN A 207 32.36 -2.07 20.58
CA GLN A 207 33.41 -1.31 21.29
C GLN A 207 33.43 -1.65 22.78
N ASP A 208 32.26 -1.75 23.41
CA ASP A 208 32.12 -2.14 24.83
C ASP A 208 32.62 -3.57 25.09
N LEU A 209 32.60 -4.44 24.06
CA LEU A 209 33.19 -5.79 24.09
C LEU A 209 34.69 -5.82 23.79
N GLY A 210 35.31 -4.67 23.51
CA GLY A 210 36.74 -4.53 23.27
C GLY A 210 37.20 -4.81 21.83
N TYR A 211 36.28 -4.89 20.86
CA TYR A 211 36.66 -5.04 19.45
C TYR A 211 37.31 -3.76 18.91
N ALA A 212 38.39 -3.92 18.15
CA ALA A 212 39.04 -2.80 17.48
C ALA A 212 38.26 -2.37 16.24
N ALA A 213 38.49 -1.13 15.78
CA ALA A 213 37.86 -0.61 14.58
C ALA A 213 38.12 -1.47 13.33
N GLN A 214 39.32 -2.05 13.19
CA GLN A 214 39.63 -2.96 12.08
C GLN A 214 38.79 -4.25 12.12
N ASP A 215 38.51 -4.79 13.31
CA ASP A 215 37.69 -6.00 13.44
C ASP A 215 36.24 -5.72 13.02
N MET A 216 35.71 -4.56 13.41
CA MET A 216 34.39 -4.09 13.01
C MET A 216 34.27 -3.80 11.52
N GLN A 217 35.35 -3.35 10.86
CA GLN A 217 35.36 -3.11 9.41
C GLN A 217 35.40 -4.41 8.61
N SER A 218 36.19 -5.40 9.08
CA SER A 218 36.31 -6.69 8.39
C SER A 218 35.07 -7.58 8.55
N MET A 219 34.24 -7.33 9.57
CA MET A 219 33.03 -8.09 9.88
C MET A 219 33.28 -9.61 9.86
N SER A 220 34.29 -10.05 10.62
CA SER A 220 34.52 -11.49 10.83
C SER A 220 33.24 -12.20 11.31
N GLU A 221 33.14 -13.52 11.10
CA GLU A 221 31.94 -14.28 11.47
C GLU A 221 31.54 -14.06 12.94
N THR A 222 32.51 -14.05 13.86
CA THR A 222 32.26 -13.76 15.27
C THR A 222 31.69 -12.36 15.48
N VAL A 223 32.26 -11.33 14.85
CA VAL A 223 31.78 -9.94 14.97
C VAL A 223 30.37 -9.80 14.40
N TYR A 224 30.09 -10.44 13.27
CA TYR A 224 28.76 -10.47 12.66
C TYR A 224 27.74 -11.16 13.58
N GLN A 225 28.08 -12.30 14.19
CA GLN A 225 27.21 -13.01 15.14
C GLN A 225 26.94 -12.17 16.39
N GLN A 226 27.95 -11.51 16.95
CA GLN A 226 27.78 -10.62 18.11
C GLN A 226 26.89 -9.42 17.77
N THR A 227 27.10 -8.82 16.59
CA THR A 227 26.29 -7.70 16.08
C THR A 227 24.83 -8.09 15.93
N THR A 228 24.57 -9.18 15.21
CA THR A 228 23.21 -9.65 14.94
C THR A 228 22.50 -10.08 16.22
N THR A 229 23.19 -10.78 17.14
CA THR A 229 22.66 -11.14 18.47
C THR A 229 22.30 -9.89 19.27
N PHE A 230 23.17 -8.87 19.31
CA PHE A 230 22.86 -7.63 20.01
C PHE A 230 21.62 -6.94 19.43
N ILE A 231 21.55 -6.79 18.10
CA ILE A 231 20.41 -6.15 17.42
C ILE A 231 19.10 -6.89 17.70
N ARG A 232 19.12 -8.23 17.59
CA ARG A 232 17.90 -9.06 17.70
C ARG A 232 17.42 -9.22 19.13
N ASP A 233 18.34 -9.42 20.08
CA ASP A 233 17.97 -9.93 21.41
C ASP A 233 18.15 -8.90 22.53
N ARG A 234 18.87 -7.79 22.29
CA ARG A 234 19.25 -6.85 23.34
C ARG A 234 18.92 -5.39 23.04
N LEU A 235 18.87 -5.01 21.77
CA LEU A 235 18.68 -3.61 21.38
C LEU A 235 17.25 -3.15 21.69
N SER A 236 17.14 -2.07 22.46
CA SER A 236 15.89 -1.37 22.75
C SER A 236 16.15 0.12 22.92
N PHE A 237 15.44 0.97 22.17
CA PHE A 237 15.57 2.43 22.30
C PHE A 237 14.34 3.18 21.79
N MET A 238 14.16 4.42 22.25
CA MET A 238 13.17 5.33 21.67
C MET A 238 13.72 5.95 20.38
N GLY A 239 13.12 5.59 19.25
CA GLY A 239 13.43 6.09 17.91
C GLY A 239 12.34 7.00 17.35
N VAL A 240 12.56 7.48 16.13
CA VAL A 240 11.65 8.38 15.40
C VAL A 240 10.34 7.67 15.06
N SER A 241 10.39 6.37 14.77
CA SER A 241 9.18 5.57 14.54
C SER A 241 8.61 4.93 15.83
N GLY A 242 9.00 5.45 17.00
CA GLY A 242 8.59 4.96 18.31
C GLY A 242 9.60 4.00 18.92
N ASN A 243 9.14 3.14 19.81
CA ASN A 243 10.03 2.21 20.51
C ASN A 243 10.58 1.16 19.53
N VAL A 244 11.91 1.06 19.44
CA VAL A 244 12.61 0.17 18.52
C VAL A 244 13.11 -1.04 19.28
N THR A 245 12.49 -2.18 19.01
CA THR A 245 12.88 -3.51 19.50
C THR A 245 12.68 -4.53 18.39
N PHE A 246 13.42 -5.62 18.42
CA PHE A 246 13.32 -6.69 17.42
C PHE A 246 12.78 -7.98 18.04
N SER A 247 12.06 -8.75 17.24
CA SER A 247 11.65 -10.11 17.53
C SER A 247 12.02 -10.98 16.34
N GLY A 248 13.04 -11.83 16.48
CA GLY A 248 13.61 -12.52 15.33
C GLY A 248 14.29 -11.53 14.38
N ASN A 249 13.88 -11.49 13.12
CA ASN A 249 14.37 -10.51 12.14
C ASN A 249 13.41 -9.33 11.94
N ASP A 250 12.26 -9.34 12.64
CA ASP A 250 11.21 -8.36 12.45
C ASP A 250 11.25 -7.31 13.55
N LYS A 251 10.93 -6.07 13.16
CA LYS A 251 10.58 -5.02 14.10
C LYS A 251 9.05 -4.93 14.15
N PRO A 252 8.40 -5.34 15.25
CA PRO A 252 6.97 -5.10 15.42
C PRO A 252 6.69 -3.60 15.36
N GLY A 253 5.60 -3.24 14.70
CA GLY A 253 5.20 -1.84 14.55
C GLY A 253 3.74 -1.72 14.19
N ASP A 254 3.26 -0.48 14.18
CA ASP A 254 1.87 -0.19 13.92
C ASP A 254 1.59 -0.12 12.41
N LEU A 255 0.46 -0.70 12.02
CA LEU A 255 -0.03 -0.70 10.66
C LEU A 255 -1.22 0.25 10.57
N GLY A 256 -1.07 1.35 9.85
CA GLY A 256 -2.15 2.29 9.64
C GLY A 256 -3.00 1.95 8.41
N LEU A 257 -4.20 2.52 8.41
CA LEU A 257 -5.15 2.50 7.31
C LEU A 257 -5.45 3.95 6.94
N TRP A 258 -5.05 4.37 5.76
CA TRP A 258 -5.34 5.71 5.22
C TRP A 258 -6.43 5.63 4.17
N GLN A 259 -7.27 6.66 4.11
CA GLN A 259 -8.26 6.84 3.07
C GLN A 259 -7.97 8.10 2.26
N TYR A 260 -7.91 7.96 0.94
CA TYR A 260 -7.73 9.07 0.02
C TYR A 260 -9.05 9.86 -0.15
N LEU A 261 -9.08 11.10 0.32
CA LEU A 261 -10.25 11.98 0.26
C LEU A 261 -9.84 13.36 -0.27
N GLY A 262 -10.44 13.76 -1.38
CA GLY A 262 -10.10 15.00 -2.07
C GLY A 262 -8.66 14.96 -2.59
N THR A 263 -7.78 15.74 -1.96
CA THR A 263 -6.35 15.85 -2.28
C THR A 263 -5.44 15.26 -1.20
N SER A 264 -5.99 14.71 -0.12
CA SER A 264 -5.23 14.26 1.06
C SER A 264 -5.50 12.79 1.39
N ASN A 265 -4.51 12.14 2.00
CA ASN A 265 -4.68 10.86 2.68
C ASN A 265 -4.96 11.14 4.16
N LEU A 266 -6.11 10.70 4.64
CA LEU A 266 -6.50 10.81 6.05
C LEU A 266 -6.32 9.46 6.72
N GLU A 267 -5.66 9.40 7.88
CA GLU A 267 -5.62 8.16 8.64
C GLU A 267 -7.00 7.87 9.21
N VAL A 268 -7.52 6.68 8.97
CA VAL A 268 -8.89 6.29 9.37
C VAL A 268 -8.91 5.03 10.23
N GLY A 269 -7.74 4.47 10.51
CA GLY A 269 -7.59 3.36 11.43
C GLY A 269 -6.14 2.96 11.63
N ILE A 270 -5.91 2.23 12.70
CA ILE A 270 -4.60 1.73 13.10
C ILE A 270 -4.75 0.34 13.72
N GLN A 271 -3.80 -0.53 13.41
CA GLN A 271 -3.60 -1.83 14.02
C GLN A 271 -2.28 -1.75 14.77
N HIS A 272 -2.34 -1.77 16.09
CA HIS A 272 -1.15 -1.71 16.92
C HIS A 272 -0.42 -3.05 16.94
N ALA A 273 0.89 -3.00 17.18
CA ALA A 273 1.74 -4.19 17.28
C ALA A 273 1.27 -5.19 18.37
N ASN A 274 0.54 -4.72 19.40
CA ASN A 274 -0.04 -5.55 20.46
C ASN A 274 -1.33 -6.29 20.04
N GLY A 275 -1.75 -6.16 18.78
CA GLY A 275 -2.95 -6.80 18.24
C GLY A 275 -4.24 -5.99 18.41
N THR A 276 -4.21 -4.85 19.11
CA THR A 276 -5.39 -3.98 19.21
C THR A 276 -5.62 -3.22 17.91
N THR A 277 -6.88 -3.02 17.54
CA THR A 277 -7.28 -2.34 16.30
C THR A 277 -8.24 -1.20 16.64
N SER A 278 -7.99 -0.01 16.10
CA SER A 278 -8.94 1.09 16.07
C SER A 278 -9.30 1.44 14.63
N LEU A 279 -10.60 1.49 14.32
CA LEU A 279 -11.12 1.92 13.02
C LEU A 279 -12.01 3.17 13.18
N GLU A 280 -11.72 3.99 14.18
CA GLU A 280 -12.52 5.17 14.55
C GLU A 280 -11.72 6.48 14.43
N LEU A 281 -10.44 6.39 14.07
CA LEU A 281 -9.60 7.56 13.82
C LEU A 281 -10.25 8.44 12.74
N HIS A 282 -10.35 9.73 13.02
CA HIS A 282 -10.96 10.72 12.13
C HIS A 282 -12.36 10.33 11.58
N GLY A 283 -13.16 9.58 12.36
CA GLY A 283 -14.50 9.12 11.96
C GLY A 283 -14.51 7.75 11.28
N GLY A 284 -13.34 7.11 11.12
CA GLY A 284 -13.19 5.80 10.53
C GLY A 284 -13.30 5.79 9.00
N PRO A 285 -13.10 4.62 8.38
CA PRO A 285 -13.25 4.50 6.93
C PRO A 285 -14.70 4.80 6.55
N SER A 286 -14.88 5.60 5.49
CA SER A 286 -16.20 6.02 5.01
C SER A 286 -16.44 5.57 3.57
N ASP A 287 -17.68 5.19 3.28
CA ASP A 287 -18.14 4.86 1.92
C ASP A 287 -18.62 6.08 1.13
N ARG A 288 -18.64 7.28 1.73
CA ARG A 288 -19.16 8.52 1.10
C ARG A 288 -18.49 8.88 -0.22
N ALA A 289 -17.20 8.53 -0.37
CA ALA A 289 -16.45 8.77 -1.59
C ALA A 289 -16.66 7.67 -2.65
N TRP A 290 -17.21 6.51 -2.25
CA TRP A 290 -17.52 5.42 -3.17
C TRP A 290 -18.81 5.71 -3.90
N ARG A 291 -18.71 5.92 -5.21
CA ARG A 291 -19.88 6.23 -6.03
C ARG A 291 -20.75 4.97 -6.18
N PRO A 292 -22.08 5.08 -6.06
CA PRO A 292 -22.96 3.98 -6.42
C PRO A 292 -22.78 3.67 -7.90
N HIS A 293 -22.82 2.39 -8.24
CA HIS A 293 -22.82 2.00 -9.64
C HIS A 293 -24.07 2.57 -10.32
N PRO A 294 -23.94 3.09 -11.55
CA PRO A 294 -25.10 3.49 -12.31
C PRO A 294 -26.12 2.34 -12.34
N PRO A 295 -27.43 2.64 -12.28
CA PRO A 295 -28.43 1.61 -12.51
C PRO A 295 -28.09 0.93 -13.84
N GLN A 296 -28.09 -0.40 -13.85
CA GLN A 296 -27.94 -1.12 -15.11
C GLN A 296 -29.07 -0.66 -16.03
N PRO A 297 -28.80 -0.41 -17.32
CA PRO A 297 -29.89 -0.23 -18.26
C PRO A 297 -30.83 -1.41 -18.07
N PRO A 298 -32.16 -1.19 -18.00
CA PRO A 298 -33.12 -2.26 -17.77
C PRO A 298 -32.75 -3.38 -18.72
N GLY A 299 -32.32 -4.51 -18.14
CA GLY A 299 -31.79 -5.61 -18.93
C GLY A 299 -32.78 -5.89 -20.03
N ALA A 300 -32.30 -6.11 -21.26
CA ALA A 300 -33.13 -6.75 -22.27
C ALA A 300 -33.66 -8.01 -21.59
N GLN A 301 -34.89 -7.95 -21.10
CA GLN A 301 -35.59 -9.10 -20.60
C GLN A 301 -35.55 -10.02 -21.81
N ILE A 302 -34.79 -11.11 -21.74
CA ILE A 302 -35.01 -12.18 -22.69
C ILE A 302 -36.48 -12.54 -22.44
N PRO A 303 -37.38 -12.27 -23.41
CA PRO A 303 -38.78 -12.50 -23.18
C PRO A 303 -38.91 -13.97 -22.80
N VAL A 304 -39.47 -14.25 -21.62
CA VAL A 304 -39.61 -15.60 -21.08
C VAL A 304 -40.38 -16.51 -22.05
N GLU A 305 -41.13 -15.90 -22.97
CA GLU A 305 -41.79 -16.50 -24.13
C GLU A 305 -40.84 -17.28 -25.05
N ALA A 306 -39.57 -16.87 -25.19
CA ALA A 306 -38.58 -17.57 -26.02
C ALA A 306 -38.10 -18.90 -25.40
N ILE A 307 -38.21 -19.07 -24.08
CA ILE A 307 -37.84 -20.32 -23.38
C ILE A 307 -39.02 -21.32 -23.39
N ALA A 308 -40.25 -20.83 -23.36
CA ALA A 308 -41.44 -21.69 -23.42
C ALA A 308 -41.62 -22.38 -24.79
N ALA A 309 -41.20 -21.73 -25.89
CA ALA A 309 -41.28 -22.32 -27.23
C ALA A 309 -40.27 -23.47 -27.47
N ALA A 310 -39.11 -23.45 -26.80
CA ALA A 310 -38.08 -24.48 -26.96
C ALA A 310 -38.39 -25.77 -26.18
N VAL A 311 -39.14 -25.68 -25.07
CA VAL A 311 -39.48 -26.85 -24.23
C VAL A 311 -40.71 -27.61 -24.77
N LEU A 312 -41.63 -26.94 -25.46
CA LEU A 312 -42.81 -27.59 -26.07
C LEU A 312 -42.57 -28.13 -27.50
N GLY A 313 -41.47 -27.73 -28.15
CA GLY A 313 -41.17 -28.04 -29.55
C GLY A 313 -40.08 -29.10 -29.80
N GLY A 314 -39.58 -29.82 -28.78
CA GLY A 314 -38.76 -31.01 -28.98
C GLY A 314 -37.45 -30.83 -29.78
N MET A 315 -36.83 -29.66 -29.77
CA MET A 315 -35.48 -29.46 -30.31
C MET A 315 -34.54 -28.89 -29.25
N VAL A 316 -33.58 -29.72 -28.82
CA VAL A 316 -32.36 -29.28 -28.15
C VAL A 316 -31.52 -28.53 -29.19
N VAL A 317 -31.56 -27.19 -29.18
CA VAL A 317 -30.55 -26.39 -29.86
C VAL A 317 -29.39 -26.21 -28.91
N VAL A 318 -28.31 -26.96 -29.15
CA VAL A 318 -26.99 -26.63 -28.61
C VAL A 318 -26.53 -25.36 -29.32
N ALA A 319 -26.74 -24.20 -28.70
CA ALA A 319 -26.12 -22.97 -29.17
C ALA A 319 -24.70 -22.89 -28.58
N CYS A 320 -23.70 -23.20 -29.40
CA CYS A 320 -22.33 -22.77 -29.14
C CYS A 320 -22.29 -21.24 -29.17
N ILE A 321 -21.88 -20.63 -28.06
CA ILE A 321 -21.62 -19.20 -27.97
C ILE A 321 -20.21 -18.96 -28.52
N ALA A 322 -20.10 -18.08 -29.53
CA ALA A 322 -18.85 -17.46 -29.95
C ALA A 322 -18.75 -16.06 -29.32
#